data_AF-A0A9P6KQS4-F1
#
_entry.id   AF-A0A9P6KQS4-F1
#
_cell.length_a   1.000
_cell.length_b   1.000
_cell.length_c   1.000
_cell.angle_alpha   90.00
_cell.angle_beta   90.00
_cell.angle_gamma   90.00
#
_symmetry.space_group_name_H-M   'P 1'
#
loop_
_entity.id
_entity.type
_entity.pdbx_description
1 polymer ?
#
loop_
_entity_poly.entity_id
_entity_poly.type
_entity_poly.pdbx_seq_one_letter_code
_entity_poly.pdbx_strand_id
1 'polypeptide(L)'
;MRPQTNRIRLAGRSIRNAQNALSVESQCPRQFSHRPPRLLLVSHRSLPRPQLPFLYPSGAYLSNAQLSRLFSISVNQKKFIKETARETVKWTLLIFFATSCFSIASLGILSERQERAFPSPHEWSLITRFRFRRGKWWQVPENNEDEGFPNWARVYDELEHALKRLENADKDGAGLQDQEEGGILVPGVGKAGYDLTAKSEEWRQGYYEVLIGMATAAERLEGWVTTKSRRYIWAPEFVPSPTNPRPKATLPSQLPIPNEEDRIPASDIPETFYLKIITTNGFTTHQRMTAALGYADWLAFKKLPDSAEEMYKWALDIALSGLSIPDHSAVIDPKSHVLSSTAPKELITPNVVFAATNLATFHASQGRITTALPMLVSLLRARLAADPAPPKPLAKPQDSSFIGTVLSLLHEPDYPALPPTGNEALLRRAEDRCEEAALKSYIGEILFAVADSPSGRTQGLSWVRDAVSTAKTAQLDVPSIQSNPTLRKKCEQCEEVGLEAWGKMMTYLAAEARERQDSLESSVTKKLWWKLWPGATQKLREEVEDREGEEEGVVMRLNKLRAKMLKEEYEDMDRKYARTFVF
;
A
#
# COMPACT_ATOMS: atom_id res chain seq x y z
N MET A 1 -13.22 56.43 -3.15
CA MET A 1 -14.23 55.37 -3.34
C MET A 1 -13.56 54.03 -3.06
N ARG A 2 -13.92 53.38 -1.96
CA ARG A 2 -13.36 52.11 -1.49
C ARG A 2 -14.47 51.05 -1.52
N PRO A 3 -14.23 49.83 -2.03
CA PRO A 3 -15.23 48.77 -2.02
C PRO A 3 -15.37 48.16 -0.62
N GLN A 4 -16.62 47.88 -0.24
CA GLN A 4 -17.02 47.37 1.06
C GLN A 4 -16.72 45.86 1.17
N THR A 5 -16.18 45.46 2.32
CA THR A 5 -15.93 44.09 2.72
C THR A 5 -17.16 43.52 3.45
N ASN A 6 -17.74 42.43 2.92
CA ASN A 6 -18.82 41.70 3.61
C ASN A 6 -18.22 40.75 4.65
N ARG A 7 -18.49 41.05 5.92
CA ARG A 7 -18.09 40.27 7.10
C ARG A 7 -19.22 39.29 7.46
N ILE A 8 -18.96 38.00 7.36
CA ILE A 8 -19.88 36.93 7.77
C ILE A 8 -20.02 36.97 9.30
N ARG A 9 -21.26 37.11 9.79
CA ARG A 9 -21.60 37.14 11.22
C ARG A 9 -21.91 35.72 11.71
N LEU A 10 -21.19 35.31 12.75
CA LEU A 10 -21.48 34.12 13.55
C LEU A 10 -22.74 34.34 14.41
N ALA A 11 -23.58 33.31 14.51
CA ALA A 11 -24.80 33.34 15.33
C ALA A 11 -24.46 33.20 16.82
N GLY A 12 -24.36 34.33 17.51
CA GLY A 12 -24.31 34.40 18.97
C GLY A 12 -25.72 34.31 19.57
N ARG A 13 -25.95 33.28 20.38
CA ARG A 13 -27.07 33.20 21.33
C ARG A 13 -27.03 34.40 22.27
N SER A 14 -28.15 35.11 22.39
CA SER A 14 -28.36 36.07 23.48
C SER A 14 -29.76 35.91 24.08
N ILE A 15 -29.75 36.05 25.39
CA ILE A 15 -30.79 35.83 26.39
C ILE A 15 -31.72 37.06 26.44
N ARG A 16 -33.04 36.85 26.53
CA ARG A 16 -33.97 37.80 27.16
C ARG A 16 -35.10 37.10 27.92
N ASN A 17 -35.12 37.41 29.22
CA ASN A 17 -36.25 37.49 30.17
C ASN A 17 -37.47 38.22 29.57
N ALA A 18 -38.71 38.20 30.06
CA ALA A 18 -39.55 37.50 31.03
C ALA A 18 -40.99 37.98 30.67
N GLN A 19 -42.11 37.27 30.89
CA GLN A 19 -42.92 37.30 32.12
C GLN A 19 -44.30 36.66 31.79
N ASN A 20 -44.87 35.93 32.76
CA ASN A 20 -46.28 35.88 33.20
C ASN A 20 -46.89 34.48 33.37
N ALA A 21 -46.90 34.08 34.65
CA ALA A 21 -48.01 33.54 35.45
C ALA A 21 -48.93 32.46 34.85
N LEU A 22 -48.91 31.26 35.45
CA LEU A 22 -49.98 30.75 36.31
C LEU A 22 -49.46 29.53 37.12
N SER A 23 -49.86 29.53 38.40
CA SER A 23 -49.58 28.61 39.51
C SER A 23 -50.09 27.16 39.26
N VAL A 24 -49.62 26.08 39.90
CA VAL A 24 -49.81 25.69 41.33
C VAL A 24 -49.05 24.37 41.64
N GLU A 25 -48.43 24.32 42.83
CA GLU A 25 -48.06 23.19 43.72
C GLU A 25 -47.06 22.06 43.35
N SER A 26 -45.80 22.31 43.75
CA SER A 26 -44.96 21.55 44.71
C SER A 26 -45.30 20.08 45.04
N GLN A 27 -44.34 19.18 44.76
CA GLN A 27 -44.16 17.93 45.49
C GLN A 27 -42.85 17.99 46.29
N CYS A 28 -42.99 18.04 47.61
CA CYS A 28 -41.89 17.88 48.57
C CYS A 28 -42.11 16.55 49.32
N PRO A 29 -41.06 15.78 49.64
CA PRO A 29 -41.17 14.41 50.10
C PRO A 29 -41.35 14.32 51.62
N ARG A 30 -42.16 13.38 52.09
CA ARG A 30 -42.30 12.99 53.50
C ARG A 30 -42.79 11.55 53.57
N GLN A 31 -42.57 10.77 54.62
CA GLN A 31 -41.60 10.69 55.70
C GLN A 31 -41.93 9.34 56.37
N PHE A 32 -40.92 8.66 56.90
CA PHE A 32 -41.10 7.52 57.80
C PHE A 32 -41.98 7.92 58.99
N SER A 33 -43.04 7.13 59.26
CA SER A 33 -43.77 7.20 60.53
C SER A 33 -43.60 5.91 61.32
N HIS A 34 -42.78 6.00 62.36
CA HIS A 34 -42.88 5.15 63.55
C HIS A 34 -44.15 5.54 64.33
N ARG A 35 -44.86 4.56 64.91
CA ARG A 35 -45.57 4.66 66.21
C ARG A 35 -45.94 3.25 66.74
N PRO A 36 -46.22 3.08 68.04
CA PRO A 36 -45.52 2.15 68.95
C PRO A 36 -46.41 0.97 69.45
N PRO A 37 -45.87 0.01 70.24
CA PRO A 37 -46.61 -1.14 70.72
C PRO A 37 -47.37 -0.82 72.01
N ARG A 38 -48.64 -1.26 72.12
CA ARG A 38 -49.27 -1.77 73.36
C ARG A 38 -50.77 -2.00 73.21
N LEU A 39 -51.24 -2.98 73.98
CA LEU A 39 -52.62 -3.32 74.38
C LEU A 39 -53.41 -4.29 73.48
N LEU A 40 -53.14 -5.59 73.65
CA LEU A 40 -54.21 -6.59 73.79
C LEU A 40 -53.79 -7.64 74.83
N LEU A 41 -54.03 -7.33 76.10
CA LEU A 41 -54.39 -8.34 77.10
C LEU A 41 -55.92 -8.37 77.18
N VAL A 42 -56.45 -9.53 77.59
CA VAL A 42 -57.86 -9.85 77.91
C VAL A 42 -58.65 -10.34 76.69
N SER A 43 -58.56 -11.65 76.38
CA SER A 43 -59.54 -12.71 76.76
C SER A 43 -60.64 -12.87 75.68
N HIS A 44 -61.25 -14.00 75.34
CA HIS A 44 -61.50 -15.28 75.99
C HIS A 44 -61.67 -16.36 74.89
N ARG A 45 -61.25 -17.57 75.25
CA ARG A 45 -61.71 -18.94 74.91
C ARG A 45 -62.63 -19.25 73.70
N SER A 46 -62.31 -20.44 73.18
CA SER A 46 -63.14 -21.49 72.59
C SER A 46 -63.67 -21.30 71.17
N LEU A 47 -62.92 -21.86 70.21
CA LEU A 47 -63.35 -22.76 69.12
C LEU A 47 -62.11 -23.03 68.21
N PRO A 48 -61.89 -24.26 67.69
CA PRO A 48 -60.72 -24.53 66.86
C PRO A 48 -60.86 -23.80 65.52
N ARG A 49 -60.04 -22.76 65.32
CA ARG A 49 -59.98 -22.01 64.04
C ARG A 49 -59.47 -22.95 62.95
N PRO A 50 -60.11 -23.01 61.77
CA PRO A 50 -59.61 -23.79 60.64
C PRO A 50 -58.20 -23.30 60.27
N GLN A 51 -57.22 -24.17 60.43
CA GLN A 51 -55.85 -23.90 60.05
C GLN A 51 -55.78 -23.93 58.51
N LEU A 52 -55.67 -22.75 57.90
CA LEU A 52 -55.39 -22.60 56.47
C LEU A 52 -53.95 -23.10 56.21
N PRO A 53 -53.76 -24.17 55.42
CA PRO A 53 -52.45 -24.78 55.20
C PRO A 53 -51.49 -23.95 54.34
N PHE A 54 -51.85 -22.70 54.02
CA PHE A 54 -51.00 -21.78 53.24
C PHE A 54 -50.02 -20.98 54.12
N LEU A 55 -50.22 -20.90 55.44
CA LEU A 55 -49.41 -20.04 56.32
C LEU A 55 -48.40 -20.78 57.21
N TYR A 56 -48.27 -22.11 57.08
CA TYR A 56 -47.20 -22.89 57.73
C TYR A 56 -46.50 -23.77 56.69
N PRO A 57 -45.23 -23.51 56.35
CA PRO A 57 -44.40 -24.49 55.65
C PRO A 57 -43.82 -25.44 56.71
N SER A 58 -44.67 -26.27 57.32
CA SER A 58 -44.21 -27.33 58.21
C SER A 58 -44.16 -28.66 57.47
N GLY A 59 -42.94 -29.18 57.32
CA GLY A 59 -42.70 -30.58 56.98
C GLY A 59 -42.27 -30.81 55.55
N ALA A 60 -40.95 -30.84 55.35
CA ALA A 60 -40.32 -31.44 54.20
C ALA A 60 -40.77 -32.89 54.03
N TYR A 61 -41.66 -33.13 53.07
CA TYR A 61 -41.71 -34.36 52.31
C TYR A 61 -41.81 -33.95 50.85
N LEU A 62 -40.72 -34.18 50.11
CA LEU A 62 -40.67 -34.09 48.65
C LEU A 62 -41.61 -35.16 48.08
N SER A 63 -42.91 -34.87 48.10
CA SER A 63 -43.92 -35.67 47.44
C SER A 63 -44.18 -35.07 46.07
N ASN A 64 -44.34 -35.95 45.08
CA ASN A 64 -44.62 -35.61 43.67
C ASN A 64 -45.79 -34.63 43.47
N ALA A 65 -46.59 -34.36 44.51
CA ALA A 65 -47.70 -33.42 44.52
C ALA A 65 -47.31 -31.93 44.49
N GLN A 66 -46.14 -31.53 45.01
CA GLN A 66 -45.66 -30.13 44.91
C GLN A 66 -45.06 -29.84 43.53
N LEU A 67 -44.34 -30.79 42.94
CA LEU A 67 -43.90 -30.72 41.54
C LEU A 67 -45.10 -30.76 40.59
N SER A 68 -46.11 -31.59 40.84
CA SER A 68 -47.32 -31.60 40.01
C SER A 68 -48.20 -30.35 40.17
N ARG A 69 -48.00 -29.51 41.20
CA ARG A 69 -48.64 -28.18 41.34
C ARG A 69 -47.82 -27.06 40.66
N LEU A 70 -46.50 -27.20 40.57
CA LEU A 70 -45.67 -26.35 39.71
C LEU A 70 -45.88 -26.67 38.22
N PHE A 71 -46.24 -27.92 37.90
CA PHE A 71 -46.57 -28.39 36.55
C PHE A 71 -48.07 -28.65 36.30
N SER A 72 -48.97 -28.24 37.21
CA SER A 72 -50.40 -28.28 36.93
C SER A 72 -50.73 -27.11 36.01
N ILE A 73 -50.47 -27.31 34.72
CA ILE A 73 -50.80 -26.34 33.69
C ILE A 73 -52.32 -26.23 33.67
N SER A 74 -52.85 -25.19 34.30
CA SER A 74 -54.27 -24.85 34.23
C SER A 74 -54.66 -24.66 32.75
N VAL A 75 -55.92 -24.92 32.39
CA VAL A 75 -56.40 -24.80 30.99
C VAL A 75 -56.10 -23.41 30.41
N ASN A 76 -56.12 -22.37 31.26
CA ASN A 76 -55.75 -21.00 30.90
C ASN A 76 -54.25 -20.83 30.63
N GLN A 77 -53.37 -21.52 31.39
CA GLN A 77 -51.93 -21.53 31.10
C GLN A 77 -51.59 -22.33 29.83
N LYS A 78 -52.32 -23.40 29.49
CA LYS A 78 -52.12 -24.11 28.21
C LYS A 78 -52.45 -23.21 27.01
N LYS A 79 -53.54 -22.44 27.12
CA LYS A 79 -53.94 -21.46 26.10
C LYS A 79 -52.92 -20.32 25.99
N PHE A 80 -52.49 -19.76 27.13
CA PHE A 80 -51.45 -18.74 27.17
C PHE A 80 -50.14 -19.24 26.55
N ILE A 81 -49.61 -20.40 26.97
CA ILE A 81 -48.37 -20.96 26.40
C ILE A 81 -48.51 -21.21 24.90
N LYS A 82 -49.67 -21.71 24.42
CA LYS A 82 -49.92 -21.94 22.99
C LYS A 82 -49.96 -20.62 22.20
N GLU A 83 -50.60 -19.58 22.75
CA GLU A 83 -50.68 -18.25 22.13
C GLU A 83 -49.32 -17.55 22.16
N THR A 84 -48.61 -17.58 23.28
CA THR A 84 -47.24 -17.06 23.41
C THR A 84 -46.27 -17.82 22.50
N ALA A 85 -46.36 -19.14 22.40
CA ALA A 85 -45.55 -19.93 21.46
C ALA A 85 -45.83 -19.57 20.00
N ARG A 86 -47.11 -19.35 19.65
CA ARG A 86 -47.50 -18.94 18.29
C ARG A 86 -46.97 -17.54 17.94
N GLU A 87 -47.09 -16.58 18.85
CA GLU A 87 -46.57 -15.23 18.65
C GLU A 87 -45.04 -15.22 18.62
N THR A 88 -44.37 -15.92 19.54
CA THR A 88 -42.90 -16.01 19.55
C THR A 88 -42.35 -16.62 18.26
N VAL A 89 -42.93 -17.71 17.75
CA VAL A 89 -42.52 -18.28 16.45
C VAL A 89 -42.74 -17.29 15.31
N LYS A 90 -43.89 -16.60 15.27
CA LYS A 90 -44.18 -15.59 14.25
C LYS A 90 -43.16 -14.45 14.24
N TRP A 91 -42.87 -13.88 15.41
CA TRP A 91 -41.89 -12.78 15.54
C TRP A 91 -40.45 -13.27 15.31
N THR A 92 -40.11 -14.49 15.74
CA THR A 92 -38.79 -15.07 15.49
C THR A 92 -38.55 -15.27 14.00
N LEU A 93 -39.54 -15.80 13.26
CA LEU A 93 -39.44 -15.91 11.80
C LEU A 93 -39.31 -14.53 11.15
N LEU A 94 -40.11 -13.55 11.57
CA LEU A 94 -40.04 -12.20 11.02
C LEU A 94 -38.68 -11.55 11.26
N ILE A 95 -38.14 -11.62 12.48
CA ILE A 95 -36.81 -11.11 12.83
C ILE A 95 -35.72 -11.86 12.06
N PHE A 96 -35.83 -13.19 11.93
CA PHE A 96 -34.89 -13.99 11.16
C PHE A 96 -34.85 -13.57 9.68
N PHE A 97 -36.01 -13.37 9.04
CA PHE A 97 -36.08 -12.88 7.68
C PHE A 97 -35.56 -11.44 7.57
N ALA A 98 -35.94 -10.55 8.48
CA ALA A 98 -35.48 -9.16 8.47
C ALA A 98 -33.95 -9.05 8.63
N THR A 99 -33.37 -9.78 9.59
CA THR A 99 -31.93 -9.81 9.82
C THR A 99 -31.17 -10.50 8.68
N SER A 100 -31.72 -11.58 8.10
CA SER A 100 -31.14 -12.23 6.93
C SER A 100 -31.14 -11.31 5.70
N CYS A 101 -32.26 -10.65 5.41
CA CYS A 101 -32.36 -9.67 4.32
C CYS A 101 -31.40 -8.50 4.52
N PHE A 102 -31.32 -7.95 5.75
CA PHE A 102 -30.37 -6.88 6.07
C PHE A 102 -28.91 -7.33 5.88
N SER A 103 -28.57 -8.55 6.31
CA SER A 103 -27.22 -9.11 6.15
C SER A 103 -26.87 -9.31 4.67
N ILE A 104 -27.79 -9.85 3.87
CA ILE A 104 -27.59 -10.03 2.42
C ILE A 104 -27.45 -8.67 1.72
N ALA A 105 -28.29 -7.69 2.07
CA ALA A 105 -28.19 -6.34 1.52
C ALA A 105 -26.86 -5.65 1.89
N SER A 106 -26.42 -5.80 3.14
CA SER A 106 -25.13 -5.27 3.61
C SER A 106 -23.96 -5.92 2.87
N LEU A 107 -23.96 -7.24 2.68
CA LEU A 107 -22.96 -7.96 1.89
C LEU A 107 -22.97 -7.53 0.42
N GLY A 108 -24.15 -7.28 -0.16
CA GLY A 108 -24.30 -6.76 -1.51
C GLY A 108 -23.66 -5.38 -1.67
N ILE A 109 -23.94 -4.46 -0.75
CA ILE A 109 -23.35 -3.11 -0.74
C ILE A 109 -21.83 -3.18 -0.55
N LEU A 110 -21.35 -4.02 0.36
CA LEU A 110 -19.91 -4.17 0.58
C LEU A 110 -19.22 -4.76 -0.65
N SER A 111 -19.82 -5.77 -1.28
CA SER A 111 -19.33 -6.35 -2.54
C SER A 111 -19.30 -5.32 -3.66
N GLU A 112 -20.31 -4.46 -3.76
CA GLU A 112 -20.36 -3.42 -4.79
C GLU A 112 -19.28 -2.35 -4.56
N ARG A 113 -19.09 -1.93 -3.30
CA ARG A 113 -17.98 -1.03 -2.92
C ARG A 113 -16.62 -1.65 -3.25
N GLN A 114 -16.46 -2.95 -3.01
CA GLN A 114 -15.25 -3.68 -3.37
C GLN A 114 -15.05 -3.79 -4.89
N GLU A 115 -16.12 -3.98 -5.68
CA GLU A 115 -16.04 -3.96 -7.14
C GLU A 115 -15.57 -2.61 -7.66
N ARG A 116 -16.08 -1.52 -7.09
CA ARG A 116 -15.65 -0.18 -7.51
C ARG A 116 -14.21 0.14 -7.11
N ALA A 117 -13.75 -0.37 -5.96
CA ALA A 117 -12.39 -0.18 -5.51
C ALA A 117 -11.39 -1.04 -6.30
N PHE A 118 -11.78 -2.29 -6.60
CA PHE A 118 -10.97 -3.28 -7.31
C PHE A 118 -11.83 -3.92 -8.42
N PRO A 119 -11.93 -3.24 -9.58
CA PRO A 119 -12.73 -3.74 -10.70
C PRO A 119 -12.18 -5.07 -11.20
N SER A 120 -13.08 -6.02 -11.44
CA SER A 120 -12.73 -7.36 -11.92
C SER A 120 -13.36 -7.61 -13.30
N PRO A 121 -12.70 -8.35 -14.20
CA PRO A 121 -13.23 -8.59 -15.54
C PRO A 121 -14.63 -9.22 -15.51
N HIS A 122 -15.55 -8.70 -16.33
CA HIS A 122 -16.95 -9.16 -16.35
C HIS A 122 -17.10 -10.60 -16.85
N GLU A 123 -16.13 -11.05 -17.66
CA GLU A 123 -16.09 -12.42 -18.21
C GLU A 123 -15.78 -13.49 -17.15
N TRP A 124 -15.27 -13.10 -15.98
CA TRP A 124 -14.94 -14.05 -14.92
C TRP A 124 -16.18 -14.51 -14.17
N SER A 125 -16.21 -15.79 -13.79
CA SER A 125 -17.22 -16.28 -12.86
C SER A 125 -17.19 -15.49 -11.54
N LEU A 126 -18.39 -15.31 -10.95
CA LEU A 126 -18.57 -14.54 -9.71
C LEU A 126 -17.61 -15.01 -8.59
N ILE A 127 -17.38 -16.32 -8.47
CA ILE A 127 -16.48 -16.89 -7.45
C ILE A 127 -15.05 -16.37 -7.64
N THR A 128 -14.55 -16.34 -8.87
CA THR A 128 -13.20 -15.86 -9.19
C THR A 128 -13.08 -14.36 -8.93
N ARG A 129 -14.11 -13.59 -9.29
CA ARG A 129 -14.21 -12.15 -8.97
C ARG A 129 -14.20 -11.91 -7.46
N PHE A 130 -14.96 -12.67 -6.68
CA PHE A 130 -14.94 -12.58 -5.21
C PHE A 130 -13.56 -12.91 -4.60
N ARG A 131 -12.89 -13.95 -5.09
CA ARG A 131 -11.55 -14.35 -4.60
C ARG A 131 -10.49 -13.31 -4.94
N PHE A 132 -10.48 -12.82 -6.17
CA PHE A 132 -9.59 -11.75 -6.62
C PHE A 132 -9.75 -10.49 -5.76
N ARG A 133 -10.99 -10.01 -5.58
CA ARG A 133 -11.28 -8.82 -4.78
C ARG A 133 -10.90 -8.98 -3.32
N ARG A 134 -11.13 -10.17 -2.73
CA ARG A 134 -10.64 -10.49 -1.38
C ARG A 134 -9.11 -10.43 -1.31
N GLY A 135 -8.41 -10.99 -2.29
CA GLY A 135 -6.95 -10.91 -2.38
C GLY A 135 -6.45 -9.46 -2.41
N LYS A 136 -7.01 -8.63 -3.29
CA LYS A 136 -6.69 -7.18 -3.38
C LYS A 136 -7.06 -6.42 -2.10
N TRP A 137 -8.17 -6.79 -1.45
CA TRP A 137 -8.58 -6.19 -0.18
C TRP A 137 -7.52 -6.38 0.91
N TRP A 138 -6.98 -7.60 1.04
CA TRP A 138 -5.94 -7.93 2.02
C TRP A 138 -4.56 -7.31 1.69
N GLN A 139 -4.31 -6.96 0.42
CA GLN A 139 -3.08 -6.28 0.00
C GLN A 139 -3.00 -4.84 0.50
N VAL A 140 -4.14 -4.17 0.68
CA VAL A 140 -4.18 -2.80 1.17
C VAL A 140 -4.01 -2.79 2.70
N PRO A 141 -2.92 -2.20 3.24
CA PRO A 141 -2.66 -2.19 4.68
C PRO A 141 -3.81 -1.55 5.49
N GLU A 142 -4.44 -0.52 4.91
CA GLU A 142 -5.50 0.27 5.55
C GLU A 142 -6.75 -0.55 5.87
N ASN A 143 -6.96 -1.66 5.16
CA ASN A 143 -8.12 -2.53 5.36
C ASN A 143 -7.90 -3.55 6.50
N ASN A 144 -6.67 -3.68 7.00
CA ASN A 144 -6.28 -4.68 7.98
C ASN A 144 -6.13 -4.02 9.36
N GLU A 145 -7.26 -3.57 9.93
CA GLU A 145 -7.30 -2.74 11.15
C GLU A 145 -6.54 -3.35 12.34
N ASP A 146 -6.53 -4.67 12.49
CA ASP A 146 -5.87 -5.37 13.60
C ASP A 146 -4.34 -5.51 13.43
N GLU A 147 -3.85 -5.59 12.19
CA GLU A 147 -2.45 -5.89 11.89
C GLU A 147 -1.68 -4.64 11.44
N GLY A 148 -2.33 -3.68 10.77
CA GLY A 148 -1.68 -2.49 10.22
C GLY A 148 -0.70 -2.76 9.07
N PHE A 149 -0.60 -4.02 8.62
CA PHE A 149 0.20 -4.45 7.48
C PHE A 149 -0.58 -5.46 6.62
N PRO A 150 -0.20 -5.67 5.33
CA PRO A 150 -0.84 -6.65 4.48
C PRO A 150 -0.59 -8.08 4.96
N ASN A 151 -1.64 -8.87 5.12
CA ASN A 151 -1.51 -10.29 5.45
C ASN A 151 -1.19 -11.10 4.18
N TRP A 152 0.09 -11.15 3.82
CA TRP A 152 0.57 -11.78 2.57
C TRP A 152 0.17 -13.24 2.44
N ALA A 153 0.06 -13.96 3.56
CA ALA A 153 -0.42 -15.33 3.63
C ALA A 153 -1.85 -15.48 3.09
N ARG A 154 -2.76 -14.61 3.55
CA ARG A 154 -4.15 -14.58 3.05
C ARG A 154 -4.23 -14.08 1.62
N VAL A 155 -3.41 -13.09 1.25
CA VAL A 155 -3.32 -12.60 -0.12
C VAL A 155 -2.98 -13.75 -1.07
N TYR A 156 -1.93 -14.52 -0.74
CA TYR A 156 -1.50 -15.65 -1.55
C TYR A 156 -2.59 -16.70 -1.67
N ASP A 157 -3.22 -17.12 -0.57
CA ASP A 157 -4.27 -18.13 -0.59
C ASP A 157 -5.48 -17.70 -1.46
N GLU A 158 -5.96 -16.47 -1.33
CA GLU A 158 -7.09 -15.97 -2.11
C GLU A 158 -6.76 -15.85 -3.60
N LEU A 159 -5.56 -15.36 -3.94
CA LEU A 159 -5.11 -15.24 -5.32
C LEU A 159 -4.79 -16.60 -5.94
N GLU A 160 -4.28 -17.57 -5.17
CA GLU A 160 -4.04 -18.94 -5.64
C GLU A 160 -5.37 -19.63 -6.00
N HIS A 161 -6.42 -19.42 -5.21
CA HIS A 161 -7.76 -19.91 -5.53
C HIS A 161 -8.32 -19.29 -6.81
N ALA A 162 -8.08 -17.98 -7.03
CA ALA A 162 -8.46 -17.32 -8.27
C ALA A 162 -7.66 -17.87 -9.45
N LEU A 163 -6.33 -17.97 -9.32
CA LEU A 163 -5.43 -18.47 -10.35
C LEU A 163 -5.77 -19.89 -10.78
N LYS A 164 -5.98 -20.80 -9.83
CA LYS A 164 -6.41 -22.18 -10.11
C LYS A 164 -7.70 -22.19 -10.93
N ARG A 165 -8.66 -21.30 -10.67
CA ARG A 165 -9.91 -21.24 -11.45
C ARG A 165 -9.72 -20.65 -12.85
N LEU A 166 -8.86 -19.64 -12.98
CA LEU A 166 -8.51 -19.01 -14.25
C LEU A 166 -7.76 -19.96 -15.19
N GLU A 167 -7.01 -20.92 -14.64
CA GLU A 167 -6.25 -21.90 -15.42
C GLU A 167 -6.96 -23.24 -15.61
N ASN A 168 -8.12 -23.43 -14.98
CA ASN A 168 -8.93 -24.62 -15.16
C ASN A 168 -9.80 -24.49 -16.42
N ALA A 169 -9.58 -25.37 -17.40
CA ALA A 169 -10.35 -25.42 -18.65
C ALA A 169 -11.87 -25.57 -18.44
N ASP A 170 -12.29 -26.29 -17.39
CA ASP A 170 -13.71 -26.50 -17.06
C ASP A 170 -14.38 -25.30 -16.38
N LYS A 171 -13.64 -24.22 -16.10
CA LYS A 171 -14.12 -23.03 -15.36
C LYS A 171 -13.87 -21.76 -16.18
N ASP A 172 -13.04 -20.85 -15.68
CA ASP A 172 -12.77 -19.56 -16.32
C ASP A 172 -11.60 -19.65 -17.32
N GLY A 173 -10.89 -20.79 -17.35
CA GLY A 173 -9.78 -21.08 -18.26
C GLY A 173 -10.19 -21.73 -19.58
N ALA A 174 -11.48 -21.81 -19.89
CA ALA A 174 -11.96 -22.35 -21.16
C ALA A 174 -11.34 -21.59 -22.35
N GLY A 175 -10.68 -22.28 -23.27
CA GLY A 175 -10.04 -21.66 -24.44
C GLY A 175 -8.61 -21.13 -24.21
N LEU A 176 -7.98 -21.45 -23.07
CA LEU A 176 -6.52 -21.31 -22.92
C LEU A 176 -5.82 -22.35 -23.77
N GLN A 177 -4.84 -21.92 -24.57
CA GLN A 177 -3.97 -22.80 -25.35
C GLN A 177 -2.60 -22.85 -24.68
N ASP A 178 -2.06 -24.05 -24.55
CA ASP A 178 -0.65 -24.21 -24.19
C ASP A 178 0.21 -23.73 -25.39
N GLN A 179 1.28 -23.00 -25.13
CA GLN A 179 2.13 -22.44 -26.19
C GLN A 179 2.88 -23.57 -26.93
N GLU A 180 2.67 -23.69 -28.25
CA GLU A 180 3.25 -24.77 -29.09
C GLU A 180 4.73 -24.55 -29.46
N GLU A 181 5.25 -23.32 -29.42
CA GLU A 181 6.67 -23.02 -29.62
C GLU A 181 7.37 -22.77 -28.29
N GLY A 182 8.10 -23.78 -27.81
CA GLY A 182 9.00 -23.62 -26.66
C GLY A 182 8.30 -23.80 -25.31
N GLY A 183 7.69 -24.97 -25.10
CA GLY A 183 7.44 -25.52 -23.76
C GLY A 183 8.76 -25.73 -23.00
N ILE A 184 9.43 -24.64 -22.65
CA ILE A 184 10.55 -24.64 -21.72
C ILE A 184 9.94 -24.98 -20.37
N LEU A 185 9.85 -26.27 -20.07
CA LEU A 185 9.85 -26.75 -18.70
C LEU A 185 11.18 -26.27 -18.13
N VAL A 186 11.21 -25.05 -17.58
CA VAL A 186 12.37 -24.55 -16.86
C VAL A 186 12.51 -25.49 -15.65
N PRO A 187 13.61 -26.26 -15.55
CA PRO A 187 13.76 -27.26 -14.50
C PRO A 187 13.61 -26.59 -13.13
N GLY A 188 12.61 -27.01 -12.35
CA GLY A 188 12.32 -26.45 -11.02
C GLY A 188 11.26 -25.35 -10.95
N VAL A 189 10.80 -24.80 -12.09
CA VAL A 189 9.87 -23.64 -12.12
C VAL A 189 8.47 -24.01 -12.65
N GLY A 190 8.32 -25.03 -13.49
CA GLY A 190 7.00 -25.53 -13.94
C GLY A 190 6.64 -25.18 -15.39
N LYS A 191 5.34 -25.25 -15.73
CA LYS A 191 4.83 -25.05 -17.11
C LYS A 191 5.07 -23.60 -17.58
N ALA A 192 5.50 -23.46 -18.84
CA ALA A 192 5.59 -22.17 -19.54
C ALA A 192 4.22 -21.44 -19.60
N GLY A 193 4.25 -20.16 -19.92
CA GLY A 193 3.07 -19.32 -20.11
C GLY A 193 2.05 -19.86 -21.10
N TYR A 194 0.83 -19.33 -21.05
CA TYR A 194 -0.25 -19.69 -21.96
C TYR A 194 -0.26 -18.76 -23.19
N ASP A 195 -0.96 -19.15 -24.25
CA ASP A 195 -1.36 -18.22 -25.30
C ASP A 195 -2.72 -17.61 -24.96
N LEU A 196 -2.74 -16.30 -24.70
CA LEU A 196 -3.92 -15.53 -24.32
C LEU A 196 -4.49 -14.69 -25.46
N THR A 197 -3.98 -14.83 -26.68
CA THR A 197 -4.44 -14.05 -27.84
C THR A 197 -5.94 -14.22 -28.14
N ALA A 198 -6.50 -15.39 -27.82
CA ALA A 198 -7.93 -15.68 -27.96
C ALA A 198 -8.83 -15.06 -26.88
N LYS A 199 -8.25 -14.51 -25.80
CA LYS A 199 -8.98 -13.93 -24.66
C LYS A 199 -9.16 -12.42 -24.81
N SER A 200 -10.22 -11.90 -24.18
CA SER A 200 -10.46 -10.46 -24.12
C SER A 200 -9.33 -9.71 -23.40
N GLU A 201 -9.24 -8.41 -23.65
CA GLU A 201 -8.20 -7.57 -23.06
C GLU A 201 -8.39 -7.41 -21.55
N GLU A 202 -9.65 -7.31 -21.09
CA GLU A 202 -10.01 -7.26 -19.67
C GLU A 202 -9.58 -8.54 -18.96
N TRP A 203 -9.85 -9.70 -19.57
CA TRP A 203 -9.43 -10.99 -19.01
C TRP A 203 -7.91 -11.07 -18.89
N ARG A 204 -7.18 -10.65 -19.93
CA ARG A 204 -5.71 -10.60 -19.93
C ARG A 204 -5.17 -9.68 -18.82
N GLN A 205 -5.73 -8.48 -18.67
CA GLN A 205 -5.33 -7.54 -17.61
C GLN A 205 -5.57 -8.13 -16.21
N GLY A 206 -6.75 -8.69 -15.96
CA GLY A 206 -7.06 -9.32 -14.68
C GLY A 206 -6.12 -10.50 -14.39
N TYR A 207 -5.81 -11.32 -15.39
CA TYR A 207 -4.90 -12.46 -15.23
C TYR A 207 -3.46 -12.00 -14.91
N TYR A 208 -2.97 -10.97 -15.60
CA TYR A 208 -1.70 -10.31 -15.26
C TYR A 208 -1.69 -9.82 -13.81
N GLU A 209 -2.76 -9.17 -13.36
CA GLU A 209 -2.87 -8.66 -11.99
C GLU A 209 -2.87 -9.74 -10.92
N VAL A 210 -3.47 -10.90 -11.20
CA VAL A 210 -3.39 -12.07 -10.33
C VAL A 210 -1.95 -12.57 -10.28
N LEU A 211 -1.29 -12.75 -11.42
CA LEU A 211 0.08 -13.28 -11.47
C LEU A 211 1.10 -12.37 -10.78
N ILE A 212 1.05 -11.06 -11.02
CA ILE A 212 1.95 -10.11 -10.36
C ILE A 212 1.65 -10.02 -8.84
N GLY A 213 0.37 -10.13 -8.47
CA GLY A 213 -0.06 -10.23 -7.07
C GLY A 213 0.46 -11.49 -6.37
N MET A 214 0.48 -12.62 -7.09
CA MET A 214 1.06 -13.88 -6.61
C MET A 214 2.57 -13.80 -6.48
N ALA A 215 3.26 -13.23 -7.47
CA ALA A 215 4.71 -13.02 -7.44
C ALA A 215 5.12 -12.18 -6.22
N THR A 216 4.48 -11.01 -6.04
CA THR A 216 4.75 -10.10 -4.91
C THR A 216 4.40 -10.71 -3.55
N ALA A 217 3.36 -11.53 -3.45
CA ALA A 217 3.04 -12.27 -2.23
C ALA A 217 4.07 -13.38 -1.95
N ALA A 218 4.50 -14.11 -2.98
CA ALA A 218 5.50 -15.17 -2.87
C ALA A 218 6.86 -14.63 -2.42
N GLU A 219 7.29 -13.46 -2.92
CA GLU A 219 8.54 -12.81 -2.48
C GLU A 219 8.55 -12.55 -0.96
N ARG A 220 7.40 -12.16 -0.41
CA ARG A 220 7.26 -11.78 1.00
C ARG A 220 7.01 -12.97 1.91
N LEU A 221 6.47 -14.06 1.36
CA LEU A 221 6.27 -15.35 2.03
C LEU A 221 7.49 -16.28 1.89
N GLU A 222 8.60 -15.82 1.34
CA GLU A 222 9.75 -16.66 1.16
C GLU A 222 10.34 -17.14 2.50
N GLY A 223 10.59 -18.44 2.60
CA GLY A 223 11.04 -19.09 3.83
C GLY A 223 9.93 -19.34 4.86
N TRP A 224 8.69 -18.92 4.59
CA TRP A 224 7.55 -19.29 5.42
C TRP A 224 7.15 -20.73 5.16
N VAL A 225 6.66 -21.39 6.20
CA VAL A 225 6.34 -22.82 6.17
C VAL A 225 4.89 -23.03 6.51
N THR A 226 4.29 -24.02 5.86
CA THR A 226 2.95 -24.50 6.14
C THR A 226 2.92 -26.05 6.16
N THR A 227 1.77 -26.61 6.46
CA THR A 227 1.50 -28.06 6.38
C THR A 227 0.67 -28.38 5.15
N LYS A 228 0.47 -29.67 4.84
CA LYS A 228 -0.44 -30.13 3.77
C LYS A 228 -1.85 -29.55 3.87
N SER A 229 -2.31 -29.24 5.08
CA SER A 229 -3.63 -28.63 5.32
C SER A 229 -3.73 -27.15 4.94
N ARG A 230 -2.59 -26.46 4.77
CA ARG A 230 -2.46 -25.01 4.51
C ARG A 230 -3.24 -24.07 5.44
N ARG A 231 -3.73 -24.57 6.58
CA ARG A 231 -4.59 -23.81 7.50
C ARG A 231 -3.82 -22.80 8.35
N TYR A 232 -2.55 -23.09 8.61
CA TYR A 232 -1.68 -22.28 9.45
C TYR A 232 -0.32 -22.12 8.78
N ILE A 233 0.29 -20.95 8.98
CA ILE A 233 1.56 -20.60 8.37
C ILE A 233 2.45 -20.04 9.48
N TRP A 234 3.71 -20.49 9.49
CA TRP A 234 4.72 -20.08 10.45
C TRP A 234 5.80 -19.28 9.72
N ALA A 235 6.15 -18.14 10.31
CA ALA A 235 7.25 -17.31 9.82
C ALA A 235 8.61 -17.99 10.07
N PRO A 236 9.63 -17.71 9.24
CA PRO A 236 10.96 -18.34 9.35
C PRO A 236 11.66 -18.10 10.70
N GLU A 237 11.29 -17.06 11.44
CA GLU A 237 11.86 -16.77 12.77
C GLU A 237 11.50 -17.82 13.83
N PHE A 238 10.37 -18.50 13.66
CA PHE A 238 9.89 -19.54 14.57
C PHE A 238 10.32 -20.94 14.11
N VAL A 239 10.76 -21.09 12.86
CA VAL A 239 11.10 -22.40 12.29
C VAL A 239 12.60 -22.67 12.47
N PRO A 240 13.00 -23.82 13.06
CA PRO A 240 14.41 -24.20 13.10
C PRO A 240 14.90 -24.49 11.67
N SER A 241 15.99 -23.84 11.29
CA SER A 241 16.60 -23.89 9.95
C SER A 241 18.12 -23.79 10.09
N PRO A 242 18.94 -24.24 9.12
CA PRO A 242 20.38 -23.96 9.11
C PRO A 242 20.71 -22.47 9.26
N THR A 243 19.87 -21.58 8.72
CA THR A 243 19.98 -20.13 8.85
C THR A 243 19.49 -19.59 10.20
N ASN A 244 18.68 -20.36 10.91
CA ASN A 244 18.08 -20.01 12.21
C ASN A 244 18.17 -21.20 13.19
N PRO A 245 19.34 -21.47 13.79
CA PRO A 245 19.56 -22.61 14.68
C PRO A 245 18.86 -22.46 16.04
N ARG A 246 18.41 -21.26 16.42
CA ARG A 246 17.72 -20.97 17.68
C ARG A 246 16.45 -20.17 17.40
N PRO A 247 15.35 -20.83 16.99
CA PRO A 247 14.11 -20.14 16.69
C PRO A 247 13.51 -19.46 17.92
N LYS A 248 12.75 -18.39 17.68
CA LYS A 248 11.94 -17.75 18.73
C LYS A 248 10.85 -18.72 19.17
N ALA A 249 10.51 -18.70 20.46
CA ALA A 249 9.37 -19.46 20.96
C ALA A 249 8.06 -18.87 20.39
N THR A 250 7.14 -19.74 19.97
CA THR A 250 5.79 -19.34 19.60
C THR A 250 5.05 -18.81 20.83
N LEU A 251 4.09 -17.90 20.62
CA LEU A 251 3.27 -17.39 21.72
C LEU A 251 2.48 -18.54 22.37
N PRO A 252 2.20 -18.52 23.69
CA PRO A 252 1.53 -19.62 24.39
C PRO A 252 0.15 -20.03 23.85
N SER A 253 -0.52 -19.15 23.10
CA SER A 253 -1.81 -19.40 22.46
C SER A 253 -1.72 -19.89 21.00
N GLN A 254 -0.52 -19.87 20.41
CA GLN A 254 -0.29 -20.30 19.02
C GLN A 254 -0.04 -21.80 18.94
N LEU A 255 -0.42 -22.39 17.80
CA LEU A 255 -0.21 -23.81 17.52
C LEU A 255 1.28 -24.16 17.46
N PRO A 256 1.68 -25.34 17.94
CA PRO A 256 3.06 -25.79 17.87
C PRO A 256 3.50 -25.91 16.40
N ILE A 257 4.79 -25.63 16.18
CA ILE A 257 5.42 -25.78 14.86
C ILE A 257 5.38 -27.26 14.46
N PRO A 258 5.01 -27.59 13.22
CA PRO A 258 4.98 -28.97 12.74
C PRO A 258 6.39 -29.60 12.70
N ASN A 259 6.41 -30.93 12.76
CA ASN A 259 7.64 -31.73 12.58
C ASN A 259 8.27 -31.45 11.21
N GLU A 260 9.58 -31.64 11.08
CA GLU A 260 10.34 -31.33 9.86
C GLU A 260 9.78 -32.01 8.59
N GLU A 261 9.30 -33.25 8.70
CA GLU A 261 8.74 -34.02 7.59
C GLU A 261 7.44 -33.43 7.01
N ASP A 262 6.68 -32.71 7.81
CA ASP A 262 5.39 -32.14 7.43
C ASP A 262 5.50 -30.69 6.92
N ARG A 263 6.71 -30.12 6.93
CA ARG A 263 6.98 -28.74 6.54
C ARG A 263 7.05 -28.63 5.02
N ILE A 264 6.17 -27.79 4.47
CA ILE A 264 6.11 -27.46 3.06
C ILE A 264 6.24 -25.93 2.94
N PRO A 265 6.91 -25.39 1.90
CA PRO A 265 6.90 -23.95 1.64
C PRO A 265 5.46 -23.39 1.58
N ALA A 266 5.25 -22.22 2.19
CA ALA A 266 3.94 -21.58 2.23
C ALA A 266 3.46 -21.10 0.85
N SER A 267 4.40 -20.72 -0.01
CA SER A 267 4.19 -20.26 -1.37
C SER A 267 5.08 -21.01 -2.35
N ASP A 268 4.69 -20.98 -3.62
CA ASP A 268 5.55 -21.39 -4.73
C ASP A 268 6.66 -20.35 -4.94
N ILE A 269 7.68 -20.70 -5.73
CA ILE A 269 8.83 -19.84 -5.98
C ILE A 269 8.37 -18.62 -6.82
N PRO A 270 8.75 -17.37 -6.47
CA PRO A 270 8.33 -16.16 -7.20
C PRO A 270 8.64 -16.21 -8.70
N GLU A 271 9.77 -16.80 -9.06
CA GLU A 271 10.22 -17.05 -10.44
C GLU A 271 9.14 -17.70 -11.30
N THR A 272 8.35 -18.62 -10.73
CA THR A 272 7.24 -19.30 -11.42
C THR A 272 6.24 -18.31 -11.99
N PHE A 273 5.89 -17.29 -11.22
CA PHE A 273 4.89 -16.31 -11.64
C PHE A 273 5.49 -15.28 -12.59
N TYR A 274 6.74 -14.83 -12.36
CA TYR A 274 7.41 -13.90 -13.24
C TYR A 274 7.69 -14.50 -14.62
N LEU A 275 8.31 -15.68 -14.68
CA LEU A 275 8.59 -16.34 -15.96
C LEU A 275 7.30 -16.68 -16.70
N LYS A 276 6.22 -17.02 -15.99
CA LYS A 276 4.91 -17.20 -16.61
C LYS A 276 4.44 -15.93 -17.29
N ILE A 277 4.54 -14.75 -16.65
CA ILE A 277 4.18 -13.48 -17.29
C ILE A 277 5.08 -13.21 -18.51
N ILE A 278 6.39 -13.41 -18.38
CA ILE A 278 7.34 -13.07 -19.44
C ILE A 278 7.17 -13.96 -20.67
N THR A 279 6.83 -15.24 -20.48
CA THR A 279 6.66 -16.23 -21.55
C THR A 279 5.25 -16.25 -22.17
N THR A 280 4.22 -15.83 -21.43
CA THR A 280 2.84 -15.82 -21.91
C THR A 280 2.65 -14.88 -23.11
N ASN A 281 2.05 -15.41 -24.17
CA ASN A 281 1.66 -14.64 -25.35
C ASN A 281 0.35 -13.89 -25.11
N GLY A 282 0.27 -12.65 -25.61
CA GLY A 282 -0.92 -11.81 -25.48
C GLY A 282 -0.84 -10.72 -24.40
N PHE A 283 0.17 -10.73 -23.53
CA PHE A 283 0.44 -9.58 -22.64
C PHE A 283 1.07 -8.42 -23.40
N THR A 284 0.86 -7.21 -22.87
CA THR A 284 1.49 -6.01 -23.43
C THR A 284 2.99 -6.02 -23.19
N THR A 285 3.76 -5.34 -24.04
CA THR A 285 5.20 -5.17 -23.86
C THR A 285 5.53 -4.59 -22.49
N HIS A 286 4.73 -3.62 -22.03
CA HIS A 286 4.90 -3.02 -20.72
C HIS A 286 4.78 -4.04 -19.58
N GLN A 287 3.71 -4.85 -19.58
CA GLN A 287 3.48 -5.88 -18.55
C GLN A 287 4.62 -6.91 -18.49
N ARG A 288 5.09 -7.39 -19.65
CA ARG A 288 6.19 -8.36 -19.74
C ARG A 288 7.50 -7.75 -19.26
N MET A 289 7.81 -6.52 -19.69
CA MET A 289 8.98 -5.77 -19.26
C MET A 289 8.95 -5.52 -17.75
N THR A 290 7.83 -5.07 -17.18
CA THR A 290 7.73 -4.81 -15.73
C THR A 290 7.86 -6.09 -14.89
N ALA A 291 7.37 -7.22 -15.40
CA ALA A 291 7.58 -8.52 -14.75
C ALA A 291 9.04 -8.95 -14.79
N ALA A 292 9.73 -8.76 -15.93
CA ALA A 292 11.17 -9.02 -16.04
C ALA A 292 12.01 -8.14 -15.11
N LEU A 293 11.67 -6.85 -14.98
CA LEU A 293 12.31 -5.94 -14.03
C LEU A 293 12.08 -6.36 -12.57
N GLY A 294 10.84 -6.72 -12.21
CA GLY A 294 10.55 -7.22 -10.86
C GLY A 294 11.32 -8.51 -10.53
N TYR A 295 11.45 -9.42 -11.49
CA TYR A 295 12.27 -10.61 -11.34
C TYR A 295 13.76 -10.28 -11.17
N ALA A 296 14.28 -9.32 -11.95
CA ALA A 296 15.65 -8.85 -11.81
C ALA A 296 15.92 -8.23 -10.43
N ASP A 297 14.99 -7.41 -9.91
CA ASP A 297 15.06 -6.81 -8.58
C ASP A 297 15.10 -7.90 -7.48
N TRP A 298 14.26 -8.93 -7.62
CA TRP A 298 14.27 -10.08 -6.71
C TRP A 298 15.59 -10.84 -6.73
N LEU A 299 16.16 -11.11 -7.91
CA LEU A 299 17.49 -11.74 -8.04
C LEU A 299 18.61 -10.88 -7.44
N ALA A 300 18.55 -9.56 -7.64
CA ALA A 300 19.49 -8.62 -7.05
C ALA A 300 19.38 -8.64 -5.51
N PHE A 301 18.16 -8.69 -4.98
CA PHE A 301 17.90 -8.86 -3.54
C PHE A 301 18.45 -10.20 -3.01
N LYS A 302 18.39 -11.28 -3.81
CA LYS A 302 19.00 -12.59 -3.51
C LYS A 302 20.52 -12.61 -3.57
N LYS A 303 21.16 -11.49 -3.91
CA LYS A 303 22.62 -11.38 -4.09
C LYS A 303 23.13 -12.26 -5.22
N LEU A 304 22.35 -12.38 -6.30
CA LEU A 304 22.73 -13.05 -7.55
C LEU A 304 22.89 -11.99 -8.66
N PRO A 305 23.95 -11.17 -8.62
CA PRO A 305 24.07 -10.01 -9.50
C PRO A 305 24.20 -10.38 -10.98
N ASP A 306 24.87 -11.49 -11.30
CA ASP A 306 25.06 -11.92 -12.70
C ASP A 306 23.72 -12.33 -13.32
N SER A 307 22.91 -13.10 -12.61
CA SER A 307 21.55 -13.47 -13.06
C SER A 307 20.62 -12.26 -13.13
N ALA A 308 20.72 -11.35 -12.17
CA ALA A 308 19.94 -10.11 -12.18
C ALA A 308 20.29 -9.24 -13.41
N GLU A 309 21.58 -9.11 -13.74
CA GLU A 309 22.05 -8.36 -14.90
C GLU A 309 21.45 -8.89 -16.21
N GLU A 310 21.48 -10.21 -16.41
CA GLU A 310 20.89 -10.85 -17.60
C GLU A 310 19.38 -10.62 -17.66
N MET A 311 18.68 -10.59 -16.52
CA MET A 311 17.25 -10.26 -16.49
C MET A 311 16.97 -8.79 -16.80
N TYR A 312 17.81 -7.84 -16.34
CA TYR A 312 17.67 -6.43 -16.74
C TYR A 312 17.94 -6.23 -18.24
N LYS A 313 18.92 -6.93 -18.82
CA LYS A 313 19.16 -6.94 -20.27
C LYS A 313 17.96 -7.52 -21.01
N TRP A 314 17.41 -8.64 -20.53
CA TRP A 314 16.23 -9.23 -21.15
C TRP A 314 15.00 -8.33 -21.06
N ALA A 315 14.82 -7.59 -19.95
CA ALA A 315 13.77 -6.57 -19.84
C ALA A 315 13.94 -5.46 -20.88
N LEU A 316 15.18 -5.03 -21.17
CA LEU A 316 15.48 -4.08 -22.22
C LEU A 316 15.20 -4.65 -23.61
N ASP A 317 15.55 -5.91 -23.88
CA ASP A 317 15.23 -6.60 -25.14
C ASP A 317 13.71 -6.72 -25.35
N ILE A 318 12.95 -7.02 -24.30
CA ILE A 318 11.48 -7.01 -24.33
C ILE A 318 10.97 -5.61 -24.69
N ALA A 319 11.50 -4.56 -24.06
CA ALA A 319 11.13 -3.18 -24.38
C ALA A 319 11.45 -2.81 -25.84
N LEU A 320 12.59 -3.26 -26.37
CA LEU A 320 12.99 -3.06 -27.76
C LEU A 320 12.12 -3.86 -28.73
N SER A 321 11.67 -5.06 -28.37
CA SER A 321 10.74 -5.86 -29.19
C SER A 321 9.38 -5.18 -29.43
N GLY A 322 9.03 -4.18 -28.62
CA GLY A 322 7.85 -3.34 -28.82
C GLY A 322 8.00 -2.29 -29.92
N LEU A 323 9.19 -2.12 -30.49
CA LEU A 323 9.47 -1.19 -31.58
C LEU A 323 9.10 -1.80 -32.93
N SER A 324 8.62 -0.98 -33.87
CA SER A 324 8.22 -1.43 -35.22
C SER A 324 9.40 -1.75 -36.16
N ILE A 325 10.65 -1.73 -35.67
CA ILE A 325 11.86 -1.86 -36.49
C ILE A 325 12.62 -3.14 -36.12
N PRO A 326 13.08 -3.94 -37.09
CA PRO A 326 13.80 -5.19 -36.82
C PRO A 326 15.26 -5.00 -36.36
N ASP A 327 15.91 -3.88 -36.72
CA ASP A 327 17.27 -3.55 -36.28
C ASP A 327 17.26 -2.50 -35.17
N HIS A 328 17.53 -2.95 -33.95
CA HIS A 328 17.53 -2.10 -32.75
C HIS A 328 18.84 -1.31 -32.58
N SER A 329 19.89 -1.60 -33.37
CA SER A 329 21.21 -0.95 -33.24
C SER A 329 21.17 0.55 -33.53
N ALA A 330 20.16 1.02 -34.27
CA ALA A 330 19.92 2.44 -34.53
C ALA A 330 19.49 3.22 -33.28
N VAL A 331 18.87 2.53 -32.29
CA VAL A 331 18.33 3.15 -31.07
C VAL A 331 19.30 2.99 -29.90
N ILE A 332 19.82 1.77 -29.70
CA ILE A 332 20.73 1.42 -28.59
C ILE A 332 21.95 0.69 -29.13
N ASP A 333 23.14 1.06 -28.65
CA ASP A 333 24.34 0.29 -28.89
C ASP A 333 24.29 -1.04 -28.10
N PRO A 334 24.35 -2.22 -28.77
CA PRO A 334 24.19 -3.52 -28.12
C PRO A 334 25.27 -3.85 -27.09
N LYS A 335 26.44 -3.18 -27.12
CA LYS A 335 27.52 -3.44 -26.16
C LYS A 335 27.46 -2.51 -24.95
N SER A 336 27.23 -1.22 -25.19
CA SER A 336 27.25 -0.20 -24.13
C SER A 336 25.87 0.07 -23.53
N HIS A 337 24.79 -0.38 -24.17
CA HIS A 337 23.40 -0.10 -23.81
C HIS A 337 23.08 1.41 -23.73
N VAL A 338 23.87 2.23 -24.41
CA VAL A 338 23.72 3.69 -24.46
C VAL A 338 22.76 4.05 -25.60
N LEU A 339 21.84 4.98 -25.34
CA LEU A 339 20.93 5.51 -26.36
C LEU A 339 21.70 6.37 -27.37
N SER A 340 21.54 6.06 -28.65
CA SER A 340 22.20 6.79 -29.72
C SER A 340 21.73 8.25 -29.79
N SER A 341 22.66 9.18 -30.08
CA SER A 341 22.35 10.62 -30.26
C SER A 341 21.46 10.89 -31.45
N THR A 342 21.60 10.06 -32.46
CA THR A 342 20.98 10.21 -33.78
C THR A 342 19.74 9.33 -33.89
N ALA A 343 19.34 8.66 -32.81
CA ALA A 343 18.11 7.88 -32.78
C ALA A 343 16.93 8.80 -33.09
N PRO A 344 16.05 8.43 -34.04
CA PRO A 344 14.85 9.21 -34.32
C PRO A 344 13.93 9.19 -33.11
N LYS A 345 13.32 10.33 -32.81
CA LYS A 345 12.51 10.53 -31.59
C LYS A 345 11.34 9.54 -31.48
N GLU A 346 10.79 9.12 -32.61
CA GLU A 346 9.67 8.18 -32.69
C GLU A 346 10.00 6.78 -32.16
N LEU A 347 11.28 6.40 -32.13
CA LEU A 347 11.75 5.10 -31.65
C LEU A 347 12.17 5.10 -30.18
N ILE A 348 12.27 6.27 -29.55
CA ILE A 348 12.54 6.37 -28.13
C ILE A 348 11.19 6.28 -27.43
N THR A 349 10.93 5.17 -26.74
CA THR A 349 9.65 4.92 -26.07
C THR A 349 9.78 4.97 -24.55
N PRO A 350 8.68 5.21 -23.80
CA PRO A 350 8.68 5.14 -22.34
C PRO A 350 9.19 3.80 -21.79
N ASN A 351 8.85 2.67 -22.42
CA ASN A 351 9.32 1.35 -22.00
C ASN A 351 10.84 1.23 -22.12
N VAL A 352 11.42 1.67 -23.24
CA VAL A 352 12.89 1.63 -23.45
C VAL A 352 13.60 2.51 -22.43
N VAL A 353 13.11 3.72 -22.19
CA VAL A 353 13.69 4.62 -21.17
C VAL A 353 13.57 4.03 -19.77
N PHE A 354 12.43 3.40 -19.44
CA PHE A 354 12.21 2.80 -18.14
C PHE A 354 13.13 1.59 -17.90
N ALA A 355 13.21 0.65 -18.84
CA ALA A 355 14.09 -0.51 -18.74
C ALA A 355 15.58 -0.10 -18.68
N ALA A 356 16.01 0.81 -19.56
CA ALA A 356 17.39 1.30 -19.57
C ALA A 356 17.75 2.08 -18.30
N THR A 357 16.81 2.81 -17.70
CA THR A 357 17.03 3.49 -16.41
C THR A 357 17.28 2.46 -15.31
N ASN A 358 16.49 1.40 -15.23
CA ASN A 358 16.67 0.33 -14.23
C ASN A 358 17.99 -0.45 -14.42
N LEU A 359 18.38 -0.73 -15.67
CA LEU A 359 19.69 -1.35 -15.95
C LEU A 359 20.85 -0.43 -15.54
N ALA A 360 20.73 0.88 -15.81
CA ALA A 360 21.75 1.85 -15.42
C ALA A 360 21.87 2.03 -13.90
N THR A 361 20.75 2.07 -13.18
CA THR A 361 20.74 2.14 -11.71
C THR A 361 21.30 0.86 -11.10
N PHE A 362 21.00 -0.30 -11.67
CA PHE A 362 21.60 -1.57 -11.26
C PHE A 362 23.13 -1.53 -11.42
N HIS A 363 23.65 -1.14 -12.58
CA HIS A 363 25.10 -1.00 -12.78
C HIS A 363 25.74 0.00 -11.81
N ALA A 364 25.09 1.14 -11.53
CA ALA A 364 25.55 2.10 -10.54
C ALA A 364 25.61 1.48 -9.14
N SER A 365 24.58 0.71 -8.74
CA SER A 365 24.53 0.03 -7.44
C SER A 365 25.63 -1.02 -7.25
N GLN A 366 26.07 -1.67 -8.35
CA GLN A 366 27.15 -2.66 -8.35
C GLN A 366 28.55 -2.00 -8.43
N GLY A 367 28.65 -0.67 -8.41
CA GLY A 367 29.91 0.06 -8.52
C GLY A 367 30.48 0.11 -9.95
N ARG A 368 29.72 -0.31 -10.97
CA ARG A 368 30.13 -0.24 -12.39
C ARG A 368 29.82 1.13 -12.97
N ILE A 369 30.52 2.14 -12.46
CA ILE A 369 30.21 3.54 -12.71
C ILE A 369 30.51 3.96 -14.17
N THR A 370 31.54 3.35 -14.77
CA THR A 370 31.96 3.63 -16.15
C THR A 370 30.92 3.24 -17.20
N THR A 371 30.10 2.23 -16.92
CA THR A 371 28.97 1.84 -17.79
C THR A 371 27.71 2.62 -17.45
N ALA A 372 27.43 2.84 -16.16
CA ALA A 372 26.21 3.52 -15.72
C ALA A 372 26.13 4.99 -16.14
N LEU A 373 27.22 5.75 -16.02
CA LEU A 373 27.24 7.18 -16.33
C LEU A 373 26.79 7.52 -17.77
N PRO A 374 27.40 6.95 -18.83
CA PRO A 374 27.00 7.28 -20.20
C PRO A 374 25.56 6.86 -20.49
N MET A 375 25.06 5.77 -19.89
CA MET A 375 23.66 5.37 -19.99
C MET A 375 22.73 6.45 -19.41
N LEU A 376 22.95 6.86 -18.15
CA LEU A 376 22.14 7.87 -17.47
C LEU A 376 22.14 9.23 -18.21
N VAL A 377 23.31 9.65 -18.69
CA VAL A 377 23.43 10.90 -19.48
C VAL A 377 22.65 10.79 -20.79
N SER A 378 22.72 9.65 -21.48
CA SER A 378 21.97 9.43 -22.72
C SER A 378 20.45 9.44 -22.49
N LEU A 379 20.00 8.88 -21.37
CA LEU A 379 18.59 8.88 -20.95
C LEU A 379 18.08 10.28 -20.61
N LEU A 380 18.87 11.05 -19.85
CA LEU A 380 18.52 12.44 -19.55
C LEU A 380 18.43 13.26 -20.84
N ARG A 381 19.39 13.11 -21.75
CA ARG A 381 19.35 13.79 -23.05
C ARG A 381 18.10 13.41 -23.86
N ALA A 382 17.75 12.13 -23.91
CA ALA A 382 16.57 11.65 -24.61
C ALA A 382 15.27 12.27 -24.05
N ARG A 383 15.13 12.33 -22.72
CA ARG A 383 13.99 12.97 -22.06
C ARG A 383 13.92 14.48 -22.31
N LEU A 384 15.06 15.18 -22.29
CA LEU A 384 15.11 16.61 -22.54
C LEU A 384 14.80 16.96 -24.01
N ALA A 385 15.16 16.09 -24.94
CA ALA A 385 14.95 16.26 -26.38
C ALA A 385 13.56 15.82 -26.88
N ALA A 386 12.79 15.11 -26.04
CA ALA A 386 11.45 14.65 -26.34
C ALA A 386 10.46 15.81 -26.56
N ASP A 387 9.48 15.59 -27.43
CA ASP A 387 8.50 16.62 -27.78
C ASP A 387 7.49 16.82 -26.65
N PRO A 388 7.00 18.05 -26.43
CA PRO A 388 6.08 18.33 -25.32
C PRO A 388 4.77 17.57 -25.50
N ALA A 389 4.31 16.91 -24.44
CA ALA A 389 3.05 16.19 -24.48
C ALA A 389 1.84 17.15 -24.63
N PRO A 390 0.80 16.78 -25.39
CA PRO A 390 -0.43 17.55 -25.44
C PRO A 390 -1.10 17.58 -24.05
N PRO A 391 -1.86 18.65 -23.73
CA PRO A 391 -2.57 18.72 -22.46
C PRO A 391 -3.56 17.55 -22.35
N LYS A 392 -3.54 16.86 -21.20
CA LYS A 392 -4.48 15.77 -20.93
C LYS A 392 -5.92 16.30 -21.01
N PRO A 393 -6.85 15.60 -21.67
CA PRO A 393 -8.26 15.97 -21.63
C PRO A 393 -8.76 15.95 -20.19
N LEU A 394 -9.55 16.97 -19.82
CA LEU A 394 -10.18 17.04 -18.51
C LEU A 394 -11.07 15.80 -18.32
N ALA A 395 -10.89 15.07 -17.22
CA ALA A 395 -11.77 13.98 -16.85
C ALA A 395 -13.21 14.50 -16.78
N LYS A 396 -14.16 13.74 -17.35
CA LYS A 396 -15.58 14.11 -17.30
C LYS A 396 -16.00 14.26 -15.83
N PRO A 397 -16.71 15.34 -15.46
CA PRO A 397 -17.18 15.52 -14.09
C PRO A 397 -18.10 14.34 -13.74
N GLN A 398 -17.82 13.67 -12.63
CA GLN A 398 -18.70 12.64 -12.09
C GLN A 398 -19.92 13.31 -11.46
N ASP A 399 -21.12 12.86 -11.82
CA ASP A 399 -22.36 13.36 -11.25
C ASP A 399 -22.45 13.00 -9.76
N SER A 400 -22.30 14.01 -8.89
CA SER A 400 -22.35 13.86 -7.42
C SER A 400 -23.76 13.89 -6.84
N SER A 401 -24.80 13.81 -7.68
CA SER A 401 -26.19 13.84 -7.24
C SER A 401 -26.59 12.53 -6.54
N PHE A 402 -27.41 12.60 -5.49
CA PHE A 402 -27.87 11.41 -4.75
C PHE A 402 -28.56 10.37 -5.66
N ILE A 403 -29.35 10.84 -6.64
CA ILE A 403 -30.01 9.99 -7.63
C ILE A 403 -28.97 9.35 -8.56
N GLY A 404 -27.95 10.10 -8.98
CA GLY A 404 -26.82 9.58 -9.75
C GLY A 404 -26.04 8.51 -8.98
N THR A 405 -25.83 8.70 -7.67
CA THR A 405 -25.18 7.71 -6.81
C THR A 405 -26.01 6.42 -6.71
N VAL A 406 -27.32 6.52 -6.49
CA VAL A 406 -28.21 5.34 -6.41
C VAL A 406 -28.32 4.62 -7.76
N LEU A 407 -28.47 5.36 -8.87
CA LEU A 407 -28.50 4.78 -10.21
C LEU A 407 -27.17 4.13 -10.57
N SER A 408 -26.04 4.74 -10.18
CA SER A 408 -24.73 4.15 -10.38
C SER A 408 -24.56 2.83 -9.62
N LEU A 409 -25.21 2.66 -8.46
CA LEU A 409 -25.16 1.42 -7.66
C LEU A 409 -25.92 0.27 -8.32
N LEU A 410 -26.85 0.59 -9.22
CA LEU A 410 -27.66 -0.39 -9.95
C LEU A 410 -27.02 -0.81 -11.28
N HIS A 411 -26.06 -0.05 -11.79
CA HIS A 411 -25.29 -0.42 -12.99
C HIS A 411 -23.94 -1.02 -12.58
N GLU A 412 -23.54 -2.08 -13.27
CA GLU A 412 -22.21 -2.63 -13.13
C GLU A 412 -21.19 -1.59 -13.62
N PRO A 413 -20.11 -1.28 -12.87
CA PRO A 413 -19.12 -0.31 -13.31
C PRO A 413 -18.33 -0.88 -14.49
N ASP A 414 -18.08 -0.04 -15.50
CA ASP A 414 -17.21 -0.43 -16.61
C ASP A 414 -15.80 -0.78 -16.10
N TYR A 415 -15.21 -1.83 -16.67
CA TYR A 415 -13.81 -2.17 -16.41
C TYR A 415 -12.91 -0.97 -16.79
N PRO A 416 -11.91 -0.62 -15.96
CA PRO A 416 -11.07 0.54 -16.22
C PRO A 416 -10.37 0.42 -17.56
N ALA A 417 -10.20 1.56 -18.24
CA ALA A 417 -9.44 1.62 -19.48
C ALA A 417 -8.03 1.07 -19.26
N LEU A 418 -7.55 0.31 -20.24
CA LEU A 418 -6.26 -0.35 -20.18
C LEU A 418 -5.13 0.66 -19.95
N PRO A 419 -4.09 0.29 -19.20
CA PRO A 419 -2.90 1.12 -19.09
C PRO A 419 -2.26 1.29 -20.46
N PRO A 420 -1.60 2.44 -20.72
CA PRO A 420 -0.92 2.65 -21.99
C PRO A 420 0.17 1.59 -22.19
N THR A 421 0.32 1.11 -23.43
CA THR A 421 1.27 0.04 -23.79
C THR A 421 2.73 0.46 -23.64
N GLY A 422 3.01 1.77 -23.58
CA GLY A 422 4.37 2.32 -23.42
C GLY A 422 5.26 2.17 -24.65
N ASN A 423 4.69 1.74 -25.79
CA ASN A 423 5.39 1.62 -27.09
C ASN A 423 5.23 2.88 -27.97
N GLU A 424 4.47 3.86 -27.49
CA GLU A 424 4.33 5.17 -28.13
C GLU A 424 5.63 5.98 -28.00
N ALA A 425 5.83 6.96 -28.89
CA ALA A 425 6.96 7.86 -28.82
C ALA A 425 7.00 8.59 -27.46
N LEU A 426 8.19 8.76 -26.91
CA LEU A 426 8.41 9.45 -25.64
C LEU A 426 8.00 10.91 -25.79
N LEU A 427 7.03 11.33 -24.99
CA LEU A 427 6.60 12.72 -24.87
C LEU A 427 7.04 13.27 -23.53
N ARG A 428 7.59 14.49 -23.54
CA ARG A 428 8.00 15.19 -22.33
C ARG A 428 6.78 15.78 -21.64
N ARG A 429 6.38 15.20 -20.51
CA ARG A 429 5.29 15.71 -19.67
C ARG A 429 5.83 16.58 -18.54
N ALA A 430 5.09 17.61 -18.16
CA ALA A 430 5.45 18.44 -17.01
C ALA A 430 5.43 17.64 -15.68
N GLU A 431 4.64 16.57 -15.62
CA GLU A 431 4.53 15.65 -14.49
C GLU A 431 5.81 14.84 -14.26
N ASP A 432 6.59 14.56 -15.31
CA ASP A 432 7.77 13.69 -15.26
C ASP A 432 9.05 14.46 -14.90
N ARG A 433 8.96 15.76 -14.59
CA ARG A 433 10.11 16.60 -14.20
C ARG A 433 10.84 16.07 -12.95
N CYS A 434 10.13 15.36 -12.08
CA CYS A 434 10.74 14.75 -10.90
C CYS A 434 11.60 13.53 -11.24
N GLU A 435 11.28 12.82 -12.33
CA GLU A 435 12.14 11.76 -12.87
C GLU A 435 13.42 12.35 -13.50
N GLU A 436 13.32 13.51 -14.15
CA GLU A 436 14.49 14.26 -14.63
C GLU A 436 15.39 14.67 -13.46
N ALA A 437 14.80 15.13 -12.34
CA ALA A 437 15.55 15.46 -11.13
C ALA A 437 16.26 14.22 -10.53
N ALA A 438 15.60 13.07 -10.49
CA ALA A 438 16.21 11.82 -10.03
C ALA A 438 17.43 11.44 -10.89
N LEU A 439 17.32 11.51 -12.23
CA LEU A 439 18.45 11.25 -13.13
C LEU A 439 19.61 12.23 -12.91
N LYS A 440 19.33 13.52 -12.73
CA LYS A 440 20.36 14.53 -12.42
C LYS A 440 21.07 14.23 -11.10
N SER A 441 20.35 13.75 -10.08
CA SER A 441 20.97 13.35 -8.79
C SER A 441 21.97 12.22 -9.00
N TYR A 442 21.55 11.13 -9.64
CA TYR A 442 22.43 9.99 -9.91
C TYR A 442 23.66 10.37 -10.75
N ILE A 443 23.47 11.18 -11.81
CA ILE A 443 24.58 11.67 -12.64
C ILE A 443 25.54 12.53 -11.79
N GLY A 444 25.01 13.44 -10.97
CA GLY A 444 25.81 14.31 -10.11
C GLY A 444 26.62 13.53 -9.07
N GLU A 445 26.01 12.53 -8.44
CA GLU A 445 26.67 11.62 -7.48
C GLU A 445 27.81 10.85 -8.12
N ILE A 446 27.57 10.28 -9.29
CA ILE A 446 28.60 9.56 -10.04
C ILE A 446 29.75 10.51 -10.45
N LEU A 447 29.43 11.67 -11.01
CA LEU A 447 30.44 12.64 -11.45
C LEU A 447 31.28 13.13 -10.28
N PHE A 448 30.67 13.36 -9.12
CA PHE A 448 31.38 13.74 -7.91
C PHE A 448 32.31 12.61 -7.42
N ALA A 449 31.80 11.38 -7.37
CA ALA A 449 32.53 10.23 -6.85
C ALA A 449 33.73 9.83 -7.72
N VAL A 450 33.60 9.96 -9.06
CA VAL A 450 34.66 9.59 -10.02
C VAL A 450 35.68 10.72 -10.21
N ALA A 451 35.35 11.95 -9.85
CA ALA A 451 36.24 13.09 -10.09
C ALA A 451 37.50 13.08 -9.20
N ASP A 452 38.65 12.95 -9.86
CA ASP A 452 39.96 13.16 -9.24
C ASP A 452 40.31 14.64 -9.05
N SER A 453 39.72 15.52 -9.88
CA SER A 453 39.98 16.96 -9.85
C SER A 453 38.93 17.72 -9.04
N PRO A 454 39.32 18.83 -8.37
CA PRO A 454 38.36 19.67 -7.64
C PRO A 454 37.31 20.28 -8.57
N SER A 455 37.67 20.60 -9.82
CA SER A 455 36.72 21.10 -10.82
C SER A 455 35.67 20.05 -11.19
N GLY A 456 36.06 18.79 -11.36
CA GLY A 456 35.12 17.68 -11.59
C GLY A 456 34.16 17.48 -10.42
N ARG A 457 34.66 17.57 -9.17
CA ARG A 457 33.82 17.51 -7.97
C ARG A 457 32.82 18.67 -7.91
N THR A 458 33.25 19.90 -8.22
CA THR A 458 32.33 21.04 -8.28
C THR A 458 31.27 20.87 -9.37
N GLN A 459 31.61 20.21 -10.48
CA GLN A 459 30.64 19.89 -11.53
C GLN A 459 29.60 18.88 -11.02
N GLY A 460 30.02 17.78 -10.40
CA GLY A 460 29.09 16.81 -9.80
C GLY A 460 28.15 17.45 -8.76
N LEU A 461 28.70 18.31 -7.89
CA LEU A 461 27.91 19.08 -6.92
C LEU A 461 26.90 20.02 -7.58
N SER A 462 27.27 20.66 -8.70
CA SER A 462 26.36 21.54 -9.44
C SER A 462 25.16 20.78 -10.03
N TRP A 463 25.37 19.54 -10.48
CA TRP A 463 24.30 18.67 -10.97
C TRP A 463 23.31 18.30 -9.86
N VAL A 464 23.80 17.98 -8.66
CA VAL A 464 22.92 17.66 -7.51
C VAL A 464 22.14 18.90 -7.06
N ARG A 465 22.77 20.08 -7.04
CA ARG A 465 22.08 21.35 -6.76
C ARG A 465 20.97 21.63 -7.78
N ASP A 466 21.22 21.35 -9.06
CA ASP A 466 20.23 21.48 -10.12
C ASP A 466 19.13 20.41 -10.04
N ALA A 467 19.44 19.21 -9.55
CA ALA A 467 18.44 18.17 -9.28
C ALA A 467 17.44 18.64 -8.20
N VAL A 468 17.93 19.13 -7.06
CA VAL A 468 17.10 19.65 -5.96
C VAL A 468 16.26 20.85 -6.41
N SER A 469 16.84 21.77 -7.18
CA SER A 469 16.08 22.91 -7.73
C SER A 469 15.00 22.45 -8.71
N THR A 470 15.29 21.47 -9.56
CA THR A 470 14.33 20.89 -10.53
C THR A 470 13.17 20.20 -9.79
N ALA A 471 13.44 19.40 -8.76
CA ALA A 471 12.40 18.75 -7.96
C ALA A 471 11.49 19.77 -7.27
N LYS A 472 12.08 20.81 -6.65
CA LYS A 472 11.33 21.85 -5.95
C LYS A 472 10.49 22.72 -6.88
N THR A 473 11.04 23.12 -8.03
CA THR A 473 10.29 23.89 -9.04
C THR A 473 9.16 23.06 -9.64
N ALA A 474 9.36 21.75 -9.84
CA ALA A 474 8.27 20.87 -10.28
C ALA A 474 7.10 20.87 -9.28
N GLN A 475 7.37 20.82 -7.98
CA GLN A 475 6.32 20.88 -6.94
C GLN A 475 5.57 22.23 -6.92
N LEU A 476 6.25 23.34 -7.21
CA LEU A 476 5.70 24.70 -7.08
C LEU A 476 5.06 25.24 -8.38
N ASP A 477 5.56 24.81 -9.54
CA ASP A 477 5.18 25.41 -10.83
C ASP A 477 4.22 24.53 -11.62
N VAL A 478 4.07 23.25 -11.28
CA VAL A 478 3.25 22.29 -12.04
C VAL A 478 1.92 22.02 -11.31
N PRO A 479 0.77 22.51 -11.83
CA PRO A 479 -0.53 22.35 -11.16
C PRO A 479 -0.99 20.89 -11.01
N SER A 480 -0.61 20.01 -11.95
CA SER A 480 -0.94 18.58 -11.87
C SER A 480 -0.22 17.88 -10.72
N ILE A 481 1.00 18.31 -10.37
CA ILE A 481 1.75 17.79 -9.22
C ILE A 481 1.16 18.33 -7.92
N GLN A 482 0.75 19.60 -7.87
CA GLN A 482 0.14 20.19 -6.67
C GLN A 482 -1.21 19.58 -6.31
N SER A 483 -2.02 19.27 -7.32
CA SER A 483 -3.35 18.69 -7.14
C SER A 483 -3.31 17.20 -6.81
N ASN A 484 -2.28 16.47 -7.27
CA ASN A 484 -2.16 15.03 -7.04
C ASN A 484 -1.16 14.72 -5.90
N PRO A 485 -1.63 14.26 -4.72
CA PRO A 485 -0.75 13.99 -3.58
C PRO A 485 0.28 12.89 -3.86
N THR A 486 -0.04 11.92 -4.73
CA THR A 486 0.89 10.83 -5.05
C THR A 486 2.09 11.32 -5.87
N LEU A 487 1.85 12.19 -6.85
CA LEU A 487 2.91 12.81 -7.64
C LEU A 487 3.73 13.79 -6.80
N ARG A 488 3.07 14.56 -5.93
CA ARG A 488 3.75 15.46 -4.99
C ARG A 488 4.72 14.69 -4.08
N LYS A 489 4.26 13.59 -3.45
CA LYS A 489 5.11 12.75 -2.59
C LYS A 489 6.31 12.17 -3.34
N LYS A 490 6.14 11.72 -4.60
CA LYS A 490 7.26 11.28 -5.44
C LYS A 490 8.30 12.38 -5.67
N CYS A 491 7.84 13.61 -5.93
CA CYS A 491 8.72 14.76 -6.11
C CYS A 491 9.43 15.18 -4.82
N GLU A 492 8.74 15.10 -3.67
CA GLU A 492 9.34 15.35 -2.35
C GLU A 492 10.41 14.31 -2.02
N GLN A 493 10.18 13.03 -2.35
CA GLN A 493 11.19 11.97 -2.24
C GLN A 493 12.42 12.25 -3.11
N CYS A 494 12.23 12.74 -4.34
CA CYS A 494 13.35 13.12 -5.20
C CYS A 494 14.14 14.32 -4.61
N GLU A 495 13.44 15.29 -4.01
CA GLU A 495 14.08 16.42 -3.31
C GLU A 495 14.85 15.95 -2.08
N GLU A 496 14.28 15.01 -1.31
CA GLU A 496 14.92 14.41 -0.14
C GLU A 496 16.22 13.70 -0.53
N VAL A 497 16.17 12.79 -1.51
CA VAL A 497 17.34 12.05 -1.99
C VAL A 497 18.43 13.00 -2.50
N GLY A 498 18.05 14.04 -3.26
CA GLY A 498 19.00 15.04 -3.75
C GLY A 498 19.62 15.88 -2.62
N LEU A 499 18.85 16.25 -1.59
CA LEU A 499 19.38 16.97 -0.41
C LEU A 499 20.29 16.09 0.43
N GLU A 500 19.99 14.80 0.59
CA GLU A 500 20.87 13.85 1.25
C GLU A 500 22.20 13.69 0.50
N ALA A 501 22.15 13.53 -0.83
CA ALA A 501 23.34 13.45 -1.66
C ALA A 501 24.19 14.72 -1.55
N TRP A 502 23.54 15.89 -1.64
CA TRP A 502 24.21 17.18 -1.47
C TRP A 502 24.87 17.29 -0.09
N GLY A 503 24.15 16.95 0.98
CA GLY A 503 24.70 16.97 2.34
C GLY A 503 25.94 16.08 2.46
N LYS A 504 25.88 14.84 1.95
CA LYS A 504 27.03 13.92 1.95
C LYS A 504 28.22 14.46 1.17
N MET A 505 28.01 15.05 0.00
CA MET A 505 29.10 15.68 -0.77
C MET A 505 29.73 16.84 -0.01
N MET A 506 28.94 17.66 0.67
CA MET A 506 29.45 18.78 1.47
C MET A 506 30.24 18.28 2.68
N THR A 507 29.76 17.25 3.37
CA THR A 507 30.50 16.63 4.49
C THR A 507 31.87 16.14 4.04
N TYR A 508 31.95 15.53 2.85
CA TYR A 508 33.21 15.07 2.28
C TYR A 508 34.14 16.23 1.92
N LEU A 509 33.62 17.29 1.28
CA LEU A 509 34.42 18.49 0.95
C LEU A 509 34.90 19.23 2.19
N ALA A 510 34.08 19.32 3.24
CA ALA A 510 34.45 19.91 4.52
C ALA A 510 35.55 19.08 5.21
N ALA A 511 35.43 17.75 5.22
CA ALA A 511 36.45 16.85 5.75
C ALA A 511 37.78 17.00 4.98
N GLU A 512 37.74 17.04 3.66
CA GLU A 512 38.94 17.26 2.83
C GLU A 512 39.58 18.63 3.10
N ALA A 513 38.78 19.68 3.28
CA ALA A 513 39.28 21.01 3.62
C ALA A 513 39.93 21.04 5.01
N ARG A 514 39.35 20.35 6.01
CA ARG A 514 39.94 20.16 7.34
C ARG A 514 41.25 19.39 7.29
N GLU A 515 41.32 18.28 6.56
CA GLU A 515 42.57 17.52 6.38
C GLU A 515 43.66 18.37 5.73
N ARG A 516 43.32 19.21 4.75
CA ARG A 516 44.27 20.16 4.15
C ARG A 516 44.75 21.16 5.21
N GLN A 517 43.85 21.71 6.03
CA GLN A 517 44.23 22.59 7.13
C GLN A 517 45.17 21.88 8.13
N ASP A 518 44.82 20.69 8.59
CA ASP A 518 45.59 19.92 9.57
C ASP A 518 46.97 19.48 9.03
N SER A 519 47.04 19.12 7.75
CA SER A 519 48.31 18.79 7.07
C SER A 519 49.26 20.00 7.00
N LEU A 520 48.72 21.21 6.93
CA LEU A 520 49.48 22.46 6.92
C LEU A 520 49.87 22.87 8.34
N GLU A 521 49.02 22.61 9.34
CA GLU A 521 49.29 22.92 10.75
C GLU A 521 50.28 21.96 11.41
N SER A 522 50.35 20.70 10.94
CA SER A 522 51.25 19.65 11.44
C SER A 522 52.68 19.72 10.86
N SER A 523 52.88 20.30 9.68
CA SER A 523 54.20 20.47 9.08
C SER A 523 54.89 21.75 9.60
N VAL A 524 55.94 21.60 10.43
CA VAL A 524 56.66 22.73 11.06
C VAL A 524 57.23 23.73 10.03
N THR A 525 57.72 23.24 8.89
CA THR A 525 58.28 24.07 7.81
C THR A 525 57.21 24.85 7.06
N LYS A 526 56.07 24.21 6.75
CA LYS A 526 54.92 24.90 6.14
C LYS A 526 54.28 25.88 7.13
N LYS A 527 54.12 25.51 8.40
CA LYS A 527 53.62 26.38 9.46
C LYS A 527 54.41 27.67 9.61
N LEU A 528 55.74 27.62 9.43
CA LEU A 528 56.60 28.80 9.44
C LEU A 528 56.42 29.66 8.18
N TRP A 529 56.36 29.03 6.99
CA TRP A 529 56.16 29.71 5.70
C TRP A 529 54.79 30.40 5.59
N TRP A 530 53.74 29.75 6.11
CA TRP A 530 52.36 30.26 6.07
C TRP A 530 52.06 31.29 7.18
N LYS A 531 52.78 31.25 8.32
CA LYS A 531 52.76 32.36 9.31
C LYS A 531 53.31 33.67 8.75
N LEU A 532 54.17 33.63 7.73
CA LEU A 532 54.61 34.84 7.02
C LEU A 532 53.53 35.41 6.09
N TRP A 533 52.54 34.62 5.64
CA TRP A 533 51.44 35.03 4.76
C TRP A 533 50.06 34.80 5.41
N PRO A 534 49.66 35.62 6.40
CA PRO A 534 48.45 35.44 7.21
C PRO A 534 47.12 35.40 6.41
N GLY A 535 47.07 36.08 5.26
CA GLY A 535 45.86 36.09 4.42
C GLY A 535 45.54 34.73 3.77
N ALA A 536 46.52 33.83 3.69
CA ALA A 536 46.37 32.56 3.01
C ALA A 536 45.91 31.44 3.98
N THR A 537 46.24 31.54 5.27
CA THR A 537 45.63 30.73 6.34
C THR A 537 44.18 31.14 6.64
N GLN A 538 43.87 32.44 6.51
CA GLN A 538 42.51 32.94 6.73
C GLN A 538 41.55 32.43 5.64
N LYS A 539 41.98 32.42 4.38
CA LYS A 539 41.20 31.88 3.25
C LYS A 539 40.87 30.40 3.40
N LEU A 540 41.78 29.58 3.92
CA LEU A 540 41.52 28.16 4.14
C LEU A 540 40.51 27.92 5.25
N ARG A 541 40.57 28.70 6.34
CA ARG A 541 39.57 28.64 7.41
C ARG A 541 38.20 29.12 6.94
N GLU A 542 38.17 30.19 6.16
CA GLU A 542 36.95 30.70 5.52
C GLU A 542 36.36 29.65 4.55
N GLU A 543 37.20 28.93 3.80
CA GLU A 543 36.74 27.83 2.94
C GLU A 543 36.14 26.68 3.76
N VAL A 544 36.76 26.27 4.87
CA VAL A 544 36.19 25.24 5.77
C VAL A 544 34.85 25.70 6.34
N GLU A 545 34.79 26.94 6.86
CA GLU A 545 33.57 27.52 7.44
C GLU A 545 32.44 27.66 6.40
N ASP A 546 32.76 28.04 5.15
CA ASP A 546 31.78 28.12 4.06
C ASP A 546 31.22 26.75 3.68
N ARG A 547 32.07 25.71 3.62
CA ARG A 547 31.63 24.33 3.35
C ARG A 547 30.76 23.77 4.47
N GLU A 548 31.13 24.01 5.71
CA GLU A 548 30.36 23.59 6.89
C GLU A 548 29.03 24.36 6.98
N GLY A 549 29.05 25.67 6.74
CA GLY A 549 27.83 26.49 6.71
C GLY A 549 26.86 26.08 5.62
N GLU A 550 27.37 25.71 4.43
CA GLU A 550 26.55 25.12 3.37
C GLU A 550 25.97 23.76 3.80
N GLU A 551 26.77 22.88 4.42
CA GLU A 551 26.31 21.58 4.93
C GLU A 551 25.16 21.74 5.93
N GLU A 552 25.35 22.58 6.94
CA GLU A 552 24.32 22.90 7.94
C GLU A 552 23.06 23.45 7.28
N GLY A 553 23.23 24.33 6.29
CA GLY A 553 22.14 24.87 5.50
C GLY A 553 21.34 23.80 4.74
N VAL A 554 22.01 22.78 4.20
CA VAL A 554 21.37 21.65 3.51
C VAL A 554 20.67 20.73 4.50
N VAL A 555 21.32 20.39 5.62
CA VAL A 555 20.74 19.55 6.68
C VAL A 555 19.48 20.20 7.27
N MET A 556 19.48 21.52 7.46
CA MET A 556 18.31 22.26 7.91
C MET A 556 17.15 22.19 6.90
N ARG A 557 17.43 22.27 5.59
CA ARG A 557 16.42 22.11 4.54
C ARG A 557 15.86 20.69 4.52
N LEU A 558 16.73 19.68 4.62
CA LEU A 558 16.35 18.27 4.66
C LEU A 558 15.45 17.98 5.87
N ASN A 559 15.84 18.42 7.06
CA ASN A 559 15.05 18.25 8.27
C ASN A 559 13.69 18.95 8.16
N LYS A 560 13.64 20.15 7.56
CA LYS A 560 12.39 20.87 7.30
C LYS A 560 11.48 20.11 6.32
N LEU A 561 12.05 19.52 5.27
CA LEU A 561 11.30 18.72 4.29
C LEU A 561 10.74 17.45 4.95
N ARG A 562 11.57 16.69 5.66
CA ARG A 562 11.15 15.49 6.40
C ARG A 562 10.08 15.79 7.44
N ALA A 563 10.22 16.88 8.20
CA ALA A 563 9.19 17.31 9.15
C ALA A 563 7.86 17.66 8.47
N LYS A 564 7.91 18.28 7.28
CA LYS A 564 6.72 18.57 6.47
C LYS A 564 6.08 17.28 5.98
N MET A 565 6.84 16.37 5.36
CA MET A 565 6.32 15.09 4.87
C MET A 565 5.68 14.27 5.99
N LEU A 566 6.38 14.15 7.12
CA LEU A 566 5.88 13.43 8.30
C LEU A 566 4.58 14.05 8.83
N LYS A 567 4.48 15.39 8.87
CA LYS A 567 3.26 16.07 9.26
C LYS A 567 2.10 15.79 8.29
N GLU A 568 2.37 15.82 6.98
CA GLU A 568 1.36 15.49 5.97
C GLU A 568 0.92 14.03 6.08
N GLU A 569 1.83 13.10 6.37
CA GLU A 569 1.51 11.70 6.62
C GLU A 569 0.63 11.54 7.86
N TYR A 570 0.93 12.21 8.97
CA TYR A 570 0.08 12.20 10.15
C TYR A 570 -1.30 12.81 9.87
N GLU A 571 -1.38 13.93 9.15
CA GLU A 571 -2.67 14.53 8.76
C GLU A 571 -3.49 13.61 7.85
N ASP A 572 -2.83 12.90 6.93
CA ASP A 572 -3.48 11.90 6.08
C ASP A 572 -3.98 10.72 6.92
N MET A 573 -3.20 10.23 7.89
CA MET A 573 -3.60 9.18 8.82
C MET A 573 -4.78 9.62 9.71
N ASP A 574 -4.73 10.82 10.29
CA ASP A 574 -5.81 11.38 11.10
C ASP A 574 -7.10 11.53 10.29
N ARG A 575 -7.02 11.99 9.03
CA ARG A 575 -8.19 12.05 8.13
C ARG A 575 -8.76 10.66 7.85
N LYS A 576 -7.91 9.64 7.70
CA LYS A 576 -8.35 8.26 7.48
C LYS A 576 -9.04 7.69 8.71
N TYR A 577 -8.46 7.88 9.90
CA TYR A 577 -9.07 7.46 11.17
C TYR A 577 -10.36 8.24 11.47
N ALA A 578 -10.43 9.53 11.16
CA ALA A 578 -11.65 10.32 11.36
C ALA A 578 -12.83 9.88 10.46
N ARG A 579 -12.54 9.36 9.25
CA ARG A 579 -13.57 8.83 8.34
C ARG A 579 -14.11 7.46 8.76
N THR A 580 -13.36 6.69 9.53
CA THR A 580 -13.75 5.36 10.01
C THR A 580 -14.67 5.41 11.25
N PHE A 581 -14.76 6.54 11.96
CA PHE A 581 -15.70 6.71 13.09
C PHE A 581 -17.10 7.18 12.68
N VAL A 582 -17.40 7.28 11.38
CA VAL A 582 -18.76 7.53 10.89
C VAL A 582 -19.33 6.23 10.35
N PHE A 583 -19.78 5.37 11.27
CA PHE A 583 -20.67 4.24 11.00
C PHE A 583 -22.05 4.51 11.59
#